data_AF-A0A2H0XDR6-F1
#
_entry.id   AF-A0A2H0XDR6-F1
#
_cell.length_a   1.000
_cell.length_b   1.000
_cell.length_c   1.000
_cell.angle_alpha   90.00
_cell.angle_beta   90.00
_cell.angle_gamma   90.00
#
_symmetry.space_group_name_H-M   'P 1'
#
loop_
_entity.id
_entity.type
_entity.pdbx_description
1 polymer ?
#
loop_
_entity_poly.entity_id
_entity_poly.type
_entity_poly.pdbx_seq_one_letter_code
_entity_poly.pdbx_strand_id
1 'polypeptide(L)'
;MNTEQTYISIKNEAIQKGLIGEIIHRLERVGLKLVAVKMIVPNETVLGKQYPDAEWWYKQVGEKTKASRQKRGIEDKRDSIEIGKWVRGMILEDLVGKPQVAMVWEGAHAIEIAKKLIGITNPLDSDVGTIRADFTIESYDVADYYQHPVRTLVHRSGSVDEAKEEIALWFKSEEVKKYPLVLEEVLYRNGWGKVSNF
;
A
#
# COMPACT_ATOMS: atom_id res chain seq x y z
N MET A 1 -12.56 11.69 -14.19
CA MET A 1 -11.55 11.86 -13.12
C MET A 1 -11.88 11.08 -11.85
N ASN A 2 -13.11 10.58 -11.66
CA ASN A 2 -13.54 9.79 -10.48
C ASN A 2 -13.29 8.27 -10.58
N THR A 3 -12.53 7.82 -11.58
CA THR A 3 -12.36 6.39 -11.91
C THR A 3 -10.95 5.89 -11.66
N GLU A 4 -10.08 6.68 -11.03
CA GLU A 4 -8.74 6.20 -10.67
C GLU A 4 -8.88 5.16 -9.57
N GLN A 5 -8.20 4.04 -9.74
CA GLN A 5 -8.21 2.92 -8.79
C GLN A 5 -6.80 2.69 -8.26
N THR A 6 -6.71 2.27 -7.00
CA THR A 6 -5.46 1.86 -6.36
C THR A 6 -5.64 0.53 -5.65
N TYR A 7 -4.59 -0.30 -5.67
CA TYR A 7 -4.53 -1.52 -4.89
C TYR A 7 -3.93 -1.22 -3.51
N ILE A 8 -4.58 -1.72 -2.47
CA ILE A 8 -4.13 -1.62 -1.08
C ILE A 8 -4.24 -3.00 -0.45
N SER A 9 -3.20 -3.44 0.25
CA SER A 9 -3.22 -4.69 1.02
C SER A 9 -2.88 -4.43 2.49
N ILE A 10 -3.77 -4.85 3.39
CA ILE A 10 -3.51 -4.88 4.83
C ILE A 10 -2.69 -6.13 5.12
N LYS A 11 -1.46 -5.93 5.61
CA LYS A 11 -0.51 -7.01 5.88
C LYS A 11 -0.81 -7.70 7.21
N ASN A 12 -0.18 -8.86 7.41
CA ASN A 12 -0.42 -9.71 8.57
C ASN A 12 -0.24 -8.97 9.90
N GLU A 13 0.79 -8.14 10.06
CA GLU A 13 1.04 -7.39 11.29
C GLU A 13 -0.15 -6.47 11.68
N ALA A 14 -0.85 -5.90 10.70
CA ALA A 14 -2.02 -5.07 10.96
C ALA A 14 -3.27 -5.91 11.28
N ILE A 15 -3.39 -7.09 10.66
CA ILE A 15 -4.44 -8.06 10.97
C ILE A 15 -4.29 -8.56 12.41
N GLN A 16 -3.08 -8.97 12.81
CA GLN A 16 -2.81 -9.45 14.18
C GLN A 16 -3.07 -8.38 15.25
N LYS A 17 -3.02 -7.10 14.86
CA LYS A 17 -3.34 -5.95 15.73
C LYS A 17 -4.82 -5.55 15.69
N GLY A 18 -5.67 -6.25 14.94
CA GLY A 18 -7.09 -5.93 14.83
C GLY A 18 -7.38 -4.63 14.05
N LEU A 19 -6.47 -4.17 13.19
CA LEU A 19 -6.56 -2.86 12.53
C LEU A 19 -7.35 -2.85 11.22
N ILE A 20 -7.95 -3.98 10.81
CA ILE A 20 -8.67 -4.07 9.52
C ILE A 20 -9.76 -2.99 9.41
N GLY A 21 -10.64 -2.90 10.42
CA GLY A 21 -11.75 -1.93 10.42
C GLY A 21 -11.26 -0.49 10.46
N GLU A 22 -10.22 -0.21 11.26
CA GLU A 22 -9.65 1.14 11.39
C GLU A 22 -9.01 1.62 10.07
N ILE A 23 -8.26 0.76 9.39
CA ILE A 23 -7.65 1.10 8.09
C ILE A 23 -8.72 1.35 7.02
N ILE A 24 -9.72 0.48 6.94
CA ILE A 24 -10.87 0.67 6.02
C ILE A 24 -11.57 1.99 6.33
N HIS A 25 -11.87 2.26 7.61
CA HIS A 25 -12.53 3.48 8.04
C HIS A 25 -11.75 4.74 7.61
N ARG A 26 -10.42 4.76 7.75
CA ARG A 26 -9.57 5.90 7.35
C ARG A 26 -9.70 6.21 5.85
N LEU A 27 -9.84 5.18 5.01
CA LEU A 27 -9.99 5.31 3.56
C LEU A 27 -11.42 5.73 3.18
N GLU A 28 -12.45 5.13 3.79
CA GLU A 28 -13.84 5.51 3.56
C GLU A 28 -14.12 6.95 4.01
N ARG A 29 -13.56 7.37 5.14
CA ARG A 29 -13.81 8.69 5.75
C ARG A 29 -13.42 9.85 4.84
N VAL A 30 -12.44 9.67 3.96
CA VAL A 30 -12.05 10.70 2.98
C VAL A 30 -12.85 10.62 1.67
N GLY A 31 -13.70 9.61 1.53
CA GLY A 31 -14.53 9.41 0.34
C GLY A 31 -13.97 8.45 -0.70
N LEU A 32 -12.93 7.66 -0.40
CA LEU A 32 -12.54 6.56 -1.30
C LEU A 32 -13.61 5.46 -1.26
N LYS A 33 -13.94 4.91 -2.43
CA LYS A 33 -14.96 3.88 -2.61
C LYS A 33 -14.32 2.50 -2.69
N LEU A 34 -14.69 1.59 -1.78
CA LEU A 34 -14.22 0.21 -1.80
C LEU A 34 -14.93 -0.62 -2.88
N VAL A 35 -14.24 -0.95 -3.97
CA VAL A 35 -14.84 -1.64 -5.13
C VAL A 35 -14.51 -3.14 -5.20
N ALA A 36 -13.54 -3.61 -4.42
CA ALA A 36 -13.28 -5.05 -4.22
C ALA A 36 -12.55 -5.29 -2.90
N VAL A 37 -12.83 -6.40 -2.22
CA VAL A 37 -12.13 -6.83 -1.01
C VAL A 37 -12.14 -8.36 -0.88
N LYS A 38 -11.03 -8.94 -0.45
CA LYS A 38 -10.96 -10.35 -0.01
C LYS A 38 -9.78 -10.60 0.91
N MET A 39 -9.94 -11.58 1.80
CA MET A 39 -8.81 -12.13 2.56
C MET A 39 -8.06 -13.15 1.69
N ILE A 40 -6.75 -13.06 1.68
CA ILE A 40 -5.86 -13.93 0.90
C ILE A 40 -4.74 -14.47 1.78
N VAL A 41 -4.17 -15.60 1.39
CA VAL A 41 -2.90 -16.11 1.90
C VAL A 41 -2.01 -16.32 0.69
N PRO A 42 -1.04 -15.42 0.42
CA PRO A 42 -0.27 -15.47 -0.80
C PRO A 42 0.78 -16.58 -0.74
N ASN A 43 0.94 -17.30 -1.84
CA ASN A 43 2.09 -18.18 -2.04
C ASN A 43 3.24 -17.41 -2.71
N GLU A 44 4.41 -18.03 -2.75
CA GLU A 44 5.61 -17.44 -3.34
C GLU A 44 5.43 -17.06 -4.82
N THR A 45 4.72 -17.87 -5.60
CA THR A 45 4.50 -17.62 -7.03
C THR A 45 3.73 -16.35 -7.30
N VAL A 46 2.62 -16.11 -6.60
CA VAL A 46 1.79 -14.92 -6.81
C VAL A 46 2.49 -13.70 -6.22
N LEU A 47 3.04 -13.81 -5.01
CA LEU A 47 3.73 -12.71 -4.36
C LEU A 47 5.00 -12.29 -5.13
N GLY A 48 5.71 -13.24 -5.71
CA GLY A 48 6.89 -13.01 -6.54
C GLY A 48 6.60 -12.29 -7.87
N LYS A 49 5.33 -12.23 -8.31
CA LYS A 49 4.90 -11.37 -9.43
C LYS A 49 4.71 -9.92 -9.00
N GLN A 50 4.22 -9.69 -7.77
CA GLN A 50 4.08 -8.35 -7.21
C GLN A 50 5.44 -7.73 -6.87
N TYR A 51 6.37 -8.54 -6.36
CA TYR A 51 7.75 -8.17 -6.13
C TYR A 51 8.64 -8.89 -7.17
N PRO A 52 8.77 -8.34 -8.39
CA PRO A 52 9.33 -9.07 -9.52
C PRO A 52 10.82 -9.42 -9.32
N ASP A 53 11.20 -10.60 -9.79
CA ASP A 53 12.60 -10.98 -10.00
C ASP A 53 13.11 -10.31 -11.28
N ALA A 54 13.40 -9.02 -11.19
CA ALA A 54 13.80 -8.20 -12.32
C ALA A 54 14.88 -7.19 -11.93
N GLU A 55 15.90 -7.05 -12.77
CA GLU A 55 17.06 -6.20 -12.51
C GLU A 55 16.68 -4.74 -12.24
N TRP A 56 15.74 -4.19 -13.03
CA TRP A 56 15.27 -2.81 -12.83
C TRP A 56 14.66 -2.60 -11.45
N TRP A 57 13.93 -3.60 -10.93
CA TRP A 57 13.27 -3.54 -9.64
C TRP A 57 14.32 -3.65 -8.52
N TYR A 58 15.27 -4.58 -8.66
CA TYR A 58 16.39 -4.70 -7.74
C TYR A 58 17.19 -3.41 -7.63
N LYS A 59 17.53 -2.81 -8.75
CA LYS A 59 18.25 -1.54 -8.78
C LYS A 59 17.47 -0.44 -8.07
N GLN A 60 16.18 -0.27 -8.37
CA GLN A 60 15.35 0.78 -7.77
C GLN A 60 15.23 0.63 -6.25
N VAL A 61 14.98 -0.58 -5.75
CA VAL A 61 14.84 -0.85 -4.31
C VAL A 61 16.20 -0.79 -3.61
N GLY A 62 17.24 -1.30 -4.25
CA GLY A 62 18.60 -1.26 -3.74
C GLY A 62 19.14 0.16 -3.59
N GLU A 63 18.95 1.02 -4.60
CA GLU A 63 19.35 2.43 -4.53
C GLU A 63 18.65 3.18 -3.40
N LYS A 64 17.33 2.98 -3.24
CA LYS A 64 16.57 3.57 -2.12
C LYS A 64 17.07 3.08 -0.76
N THR A 65 17.32 1.77 -0.64
CA THR A 65 17.79 1.16 0.61
C THR A 65 19.20 1.63 0.95
N LYS A 66 20.09 1.69 -0.04
CA LYS A 66 21.47 2.18 0.11
C LYS A 66 21.49 3.66 0.53
N ALA A 67 20.68 4.49 -0.11
CA ALA A 67 20.53 5.90 0.27
C ALA A 67 19.99 6.07 1.70
N SER A 68 19.00 5.26 2.10
CA SER A 68 18.47 5.24 3.47
C SER A 68 19.55 4.85 4.50
N ARG A 69 20.29 3.77 4.24
CA ARG A 69 21.39 3.30 5.10
C ARG A 69 22.52 4.31 5.21
N GLN A 70 22.91 4.94 4.11
CA GLN A 70 23.93 6.00 4.11
C GLN A 70 23.52 7.20 4.98
N LYS A 71 22.26 7.65 4.90
CA LYS A 71 21.73 8.73 5.75
C LYS A 71 21.77 8.38 7.24
N ARG A 72 21.69 7.09 7.57
CA ARG A 72 21.75 6.55 8.95
C ARG A 72 23.17 6.19 9.40
N GLY A 73 24.19 6.49 8.59
CA GLY A 73 25.59 6.19 8.91
C GLY A 73 25.95 4.70 8.81
N ILE A 74 25.12 3.89 8.14
CA ILE A 74 25.36 2.46 7.94
C ILE A 74 26.05 2.25 6.60
N GLU A 75 27.28 1.72 6.63
CA GLU A 75 28.01 1.34 5.43
C GLU A 75 27.48 0.01 4.88
N ASP A 76 26.99 0.00 3.65
CA ASP A 76 26.60 -1.21 2.93
C ASP A 76 27.51 -1.41 1.71
N LYS A 77 28.38 -2.42 1.80
CA LYS A 77 29.39 -2.74 0.78
C LYS A 77 28.80 -3.39 -0.47
N ARG A 78 27.57 -3.90 -0.38
CA ARG A 78 26.87 -4.53 -1.49
C ARG A 78 26.51 -3.50 -2.56
N ASP A 79 26.39 -3.96 -3.80
CA ASP A 79 25.84 -3.16 -4.88
C ASP A 79 24.30 -3.04 -4.78
N SER A 80 23.69 -2.19 -5.61
CA SER A 80 22.24 -1.99 -5.58
C SER A 80 21.44 -3.25 -5.95
N ILE A 81 21.96 -4.08 -6.85
CA ILE A 81 21.27 -5.31 -7.28
C ILE A 81 21.31 -6.34 -6.15
N GLU A 82 22.46 -6.53 -5.51
CA GLU A 82 22.63 -7.41 -4.35
C GLU A 82 21.71 -6.99 -3.19
N ILE A 83 21.64 -5.69 -2.90
CA ILE A 83 20.72 -5.16 -1.89
C ILE A 83 19.26 -5.42 -2.30
N GLY A 84 18.91 -5.18 -3.57
CA GLY A 84 17.56 -5.42 -4.08
C GLY A 84 17.12 -6.89 -3.95
N LYS A 85 18.01 -7.83 -4.31
CA LYS A 85 17.77 -9.28 -4.15
C LYS A 85 17.59 -9.66 -2.68
N TRP A 86 18.43 -9.13 -1.80
CA TRP A 86 18.32 -9.34 -0.36
C TRP A 86 16.99 -8.82 0.20
N VAL A 87 16.58 -7.59 -0.17
CA VAL A 87 15.29 -7.02 0.25
C VAL A 87 14.12 -7.85 -0.27
N ARG A 88 14.16 -8.32 -1.53
CA ARG A 88 13.12 -9.19 -2.07
C ARG A 88 13.01 -10.49 -1.28
N GLY A 89 14.14 -11.13 -0.97
CA GLY A 89 14.17 -12.37 -0.18
C GLY A 89 13.47 -12.19 1.17
N MET A 90 13.82 -11.13 1.90
CA MET A 90 13.20 -10.79 3.18
C MET A 90 11.68 -10.54 3.06
N ILE A 91 11.24 -9.85 2.00
CA ILE A 91 9.81 -9.58 1.78
C ILE A 91 9.04 -10.88 1.53
N LEU A 92 9.57 -11.77 0.70
CA LEU A 92 8.91 -13.05 0.40
C LEU A 92 8.85 -13.93 1.65
N GLU A 93 9.96 -14.05 2.37
CA GLU A 93 10.02 -14.82 3.63
C GLU A 93 9.04 -14.27 4.68
N ASP A 94 8.91 -12.95 4.79
CA ASP A 94 8.01 -12.35 5.79
C ASP A 94 6.53 -12.41 5.39
N LEU A 95 6.16 -12.49 4.12
CA LEU A 95 4.76 -12.38 3.69
C LEU A 95 4.13 -13.68 3.17
N VAL A 96 4.91 -14.62 2.65
CA VAL A 96 4.38 -15.90 2.14
C VAL A 96 3.72 -16.68 3.27
N GLY A 97 2.53 -17.21 3.01
CA GLY A 97 1.78 -18.02 3.97
C GLY A 97 1.13 -17.23 5.11
N LYS A 98 1.26 -15.90 5.15
CA LYS A 98 0.60 -15.05 6.15
C LYS A 98 -0.65 -14.37 5.58
N PRO A 99 -1.74 -14.24 6.35
CA PRO A 99 -2.97 -13.64 5.85
C PRO A 99 -2.78 -12.16 5.50
N GLN A 100 -3.48 -11.72 4.46
CA GLN A 100 -3.59 -10.32 4.06
C GLN A 100 -5.03 -9.99 3.65
N VAL A 101 -5.43 -8.72 3.76
CA VAL A 101 -6.70 -8.24 3.19
C VAL A 101 -6.39 -7.40 1.97
N ALA A 102 -6.58 -7.99 0.79
CA ALA A 102 -6.44 -7.31 -0.49
C ALA A 102 -7.69 -6.48 -0.77
N MET A 103 -7.50 -5.24 -1.24
CA MET A 103 -8.57 -4.28 -1.52
C MET A 103 -8.29 -3.47 -2.79
N VAL A 104 -9.36 -3.05 -3.45
CA VAL A 104 -9.32 -2.07 -4.55
C VAL A 104 -10.16 -0.86 -4.15
N TRP A 105 -9.54 0.31 -4.18
CA TRP A 105 -10.17 1.59 -3.83
C TRP A 105 -10.25 2.49 -5.05
N GLU A 106 -11.42 3.11 -5.27
CA GLU A 106 -11.73 3.99 -6.38
C GLU A 106 -12.02 5.41 -5.90
N GLY A 107 -11.56 6.42 -6.65
CA GLY A 107 -11.87 7.82 -6.40
C GLY A 107 -11.05 8.77 -7.25
N ALA A 108 -11.32 10.08 -7.15
CA ALA A 108 -10.43 11.08 -7.75
C ALA A 108 -9.07 11.08 -7.04
N HIS A 109 -7.98 10.88 -7.80
CA HIS A 109 -6.62 10.84 -7.26
C HIS A 109 -6.41 9.76 -6.17
N ALA A 110 -7.08 8.62 -6.29
CA ALA A 110 -7.06 7.53 -5.31
C ALA A 110 -5.63 7.14 -4.87
N ILE A 111 -4.66 7.12 -5.79
CA ILE A 111 -3.27 6.74 -5.49
C ILE A 111 -2.60 7.79 -4.60
N GLU A 112 -2.73 9.07 -4.93
CA GLU A 112 -2.11 10.16 -4.17
C GLU A 112 -2.79 10.36 -2.81
N ILE A 113 -4.12 10.21 -2.75
CA ILE A 113 -4.86 10.24 -1.47
C ILE A 113 -4.42 9.07 -0.59
N ALA A 114 -4.33 7.85 -1.14
CA ALA A 114 -3.86 6.67 -0.39
C ALA A 114 -2.43 6.86 0.14
N LYS A 115 -1.51 7.43 -0.67
CA LYS A 115 -0.15 7.76 -0.22
C LYS A 115 -0.14 8.69 0.98
N LYS A 116 -0.94 9.77 0.94
CA LYS A 116 -1.03 10.74 2.04
C LYS A 116 -1.61 10.14 3.31
N LEU A 117 -2.66 9.33 3.21
CA LEU A 117 -3.29 8.70 4.37
C LEU A 117 -2.44 7.60 4.99
N ILE A 118 -1.75 6.81 4.17
CA ILE A 118 -0.97 5.68 4.64
C ILE A 118 0.35 6.15 5.27
N GLY A 119 0.97 7.22 4.75
CA GLY A 119 2.26 7.70 5.19
C GLY A 119 3.44 7.08 4.42
N ILE A 120 4.65 7.55 4.69
CA ILE A 120 5.86 7.10 3.98
C ILE A 120 6.34 5.73 4.48
N THR A 121 7.29 5.10 3.79
CA THR A 121 7.66 3.70 4.06
C THR A 121 8.25 3.49 5.45
N ASN A 122 9.08 4.42 5.95
CA ASN A 122 9.57 4.35 7.32
C ASN A 122 8.50 4.93 8.27
N PRO A 123 7.90 4.14 9.18
CA PRO A 123 6.86 4.67 10.06
C PRO A 123 7.37 5.78 10.99
N LEU A 124 8.62 5.66 11.46
CA LEU A 124 9.29 6.68 12.27
C LEU A 124 9.32 8.08 11.60
N ASP A 125 9.45 8.13 10.28
CA ASP A 125 9.51 9.38 9.52
C ASP A 125 8.12 9.81 8.98
N SER A 126 7.07 9.04 9.27
CA SER A 126 5.71 9.35 8.81
C SER A 126 5.06 10.42 9.70
N ASP A 127 4.31 11.33 9.08
CA ASP A 127 3.62 12.39 9.81
C ASP A 127 2.50 11.85 10.71
N VAL A 128 2.28 12.51 11.84
CA VAL A 128 1.17 12.24 12.77
C VAL A 128 -0.17 12.30 12.03
N GLY A 129 -1.05 11.33 12.29
CA GLY A 129 -2.35 11.19 11.63
C GLY A 129 -2.34 10.25 10.42
N THR A 130 -1.16 9.83 9.95
CA THR A 130 -1.03 8.77 8.94
C THR A 130 -1.20 7.39 9.57
N ILE A 131 -1.65 6.40 8.79
CA ILE A 131 -1.83 5.02 9.28
C ILE A 131 -0.52 4.46 9.86
N ARG A 132 0.63 4.73 9.21
CA ARG A 132 1.92 4.23 9.66
C ARG A 132 2.40 4.89 10.95
N ALA A 133 2.19 6.19 11.12
CA ALA A 133 2.56 6.88 12.36
C ALA A 133 1.62 6.54 13.53
N ASP A 134 0.32 6.42 13.27
CA ASP A 134 -0.68 6.24 14.33
C ASP A 134 -0.66 4.83 14.93
N PHE A 135 -0.23 3.82 14.17
CA PHE A 135 -0.45 2.42 14.52
C PHE A 135 0.81 1.56 14.59
N THR A 136 2.02 2.09 14.50
CA THR A 136 3.22 1.28 14.78
C THR A 136 4.39 2.12 15.30
N ILE A 137 5.24 1.49 16.09
CA ILE A 137 6.51 2.04 16.58
C ILE A 137 7.71 1.48 15.80
N GLU A 138 7.43 0.85 14.66
CA GLU A 138 8.40 0.23 13.76
C GLU A 138 9.29 1.29 13.08
N SER A 139 10.52 0.91 12.74
CA SER A 139 11.44 1.77 11.99
C SER A 139 12.43 0.93 11.19
N TYR A 140 13.19 1.56 10.29
CA TYR A 140 14.31 0.87 9.68
C TYR A 140 15.37 0.40 10.70
N ASP A 141 15.54 1.09 11.83
CA ASP A 141 16.49 0.67 12.88
C ASP A 141 16.04 -0.62 13.57
N VAL A 142 14.74 -0.70 13.90
CA VAL A 142 14.14 -1.89 14.50
C VAL A 142 14.19 -3.06 13.51
N ALA A 143 13.79 -2.83 12.25
CA ALA A 143 13.86 -3.83 11.20
C ALA A 143 15.29 -4.34 10.91
N ASP A 144 16.29 -3.44 10.84
CA ASP A 144 17.68 -3.83 10.65
C ASP A 144 18.22 -4.63 11.85
N TYR A 145 17.86 -4.24 13.08
CA TYR A 145 18.27 -4.93 14.30
C TYR A 145 17.72 -6.36 14.39
N TYR A 146 16.43 -6.55 14.09
CA TYR A 146 15.77 -7.85 14.12
C TYR A 146 15.82 -8.62 12.79
N GLN A 147 16.50 -8.07 11.78
CA GLN A 147 16.74 -8.71 10.48
C GLN A 147 15.46 -9.14 9.74
N HIS A 148 14.46 -8.27 9.72
CA HIS A 148 13.22 -8.47 8.96
C HIS A 148 12.92 -7.24 8.09
N PRO A 149 12.04 -7.32 7.07
CA PRO A 149 11.64 -6.11 6.36
C PRO A 149 10.85 -5.19 7.31
N VAL A 150 10.85 -3.89 7.03
CA VAL A 150 10.06 -2.93 7.82
C VAL A 150 8.57 -3.32 7.77
N ARG A 151 7.96 -3.51 8.93
CA ARG A 151 6.55 -3.90 9.06
C ARG A 151 5.63 -2.68 9.04
N THR A 152 5.25 -2.31 7.83
CA THR A 152 4.60 -1.04 7.51
C THR A 152 3.08 -1.07 7.56
N LEU A 153 2.48 -2.15 8.08
CA LEU A 153 1.04 -2.39 8.23
C LEU A 153 0.30 -2.61 6.90
N VAL A 154 0.62 -1.81 5.88
CA VAL A 154 -0.13 -1.71 4.64
C VAL A 154 0.81 -1.57 3.44
N HIS A 155 0.52 -2.32 2.39
CA HIS A 155 1.03 -2.09 1.03
C HIS A 155 0.05 -1.22 0.22
N ARG A 156 0.57 -0.40 -0.69
CA ARG A 156 -0.23 0.42 -1.62
C ARG A 156 0.52 0.66 -2.92
N SER A 157 -0.18 0.69 -4.05
CA SER A 157 0.40 0.97 -5.37
C SER A 157 1.06 2.36 -5.43
N GLY A 158 2.24 2.46 -6.06
CA GLY A 158 3.00 3.69 -6.22
C GLY A 158 2.64 4.54 -7.43
N SER A 159 2.01 3.96 -8.45
CA SER A 159 1.61 4.64 -9.68
C SER A 159 0.32 4.06 -10.27
N VAL A 160 -0.22 4.72 -11.30
CA VAL A 160 -1.41 4.27 -12.01
C VAL A 160 -1.16 2.93 -12.72
N ASP A 161 0.03 2.74 -13.28
CA ASP A 161 0.36 1.51 -14.00
C ASP A 161 0.63 0.36 -13.04
N GLU A 162 1.35 0.60 -11.94
CA GLU A 162 1.51 -0.38 -10.86
C GLU A 162 0.15 -0.80 -10.29
N ALA A 163 -0.77 0.16 -10.08
CA ALA A 163 -2.12 -0.16 -9.61
C ALA A 163 -2.87 -1.08 -10.58
N LYS A 164 -2.81 -0.84 -11.89
CA LYS A 164 -3.46 -1.73 -12.88
C LYS A 164 -2.89 -3.15 -12.82
N GLU A 165 -1.56 -3.27 -12.75
CA GLU A 165 -0.87 -4.56 -12.69
C GLU A 165 -1.22 -5.32 -11.40
N GLU A 166 -1.18 -4.65 -10.26
CA GLU A 166 -1.51 -5.25 -8.97
C GLU A 166 -2.99 -5.63 -8.86
N ILE A 167 -3.91 -4.79 -9.34
CA ILE A 167 -5.34 -5.11 -9.39
C ILE A 167 -5.56 -6.36 -10.24
N ALA A 168 -4.97 -6.43 -11.44
CA ALA A 168 -5.11 -7.58 -12.34
C ALA A 168 -4.45 -8.85 -11.78
N LEU A 169 -3.40 -8.71 -10.96
CA LEU A 169 -2.75 -9.83 -10.28
C LEU A 169 -3.64 -10.43 -9.20
N TRP A 170 -4.29 -9.58 -8.39
CA TRP A 170 -5.03 -10.02 -7.20
C TRP A 170 -6.52 -10.22 -7.43
N PHE A 171 -7.12 -9.58 -8.41
CA PHE A 171 -8.55 -9.61 -8.68
C PHE A 171 -8.86 -9.91 -10.13
N LYS A 172 -9.85 -10.78 -10.35
CA LYS A 172 -10.51 -10.90 -11.64
C LYS A 172 -11.40 -9.68 -11.88
N SER A 173 -11.67 -9.37 -13.14
CA SER A 173 -12.48 -8.20 -13.51
C SER A 173 -13.89 -8.26 -12.92
N GLU A 174 -14.48 -9.45 -12.75
CA GLU A 174 -15.78 -9.63 -12.13
C GLU A 174 -15.78 -9.41 -10.61
N GLU A 175 -14.63 -9.46 -9.94
CA GLU A 175 -14.52 -9.18 -8.50
C GLU A 175 -14.57 -7.68 -8.21
N VAL A 176 -14.26 -6.83 -9.20
CA VAL A 176 -14.28 -5.37 -9.09
C VAL A 176 -15.69 -4.85 -9.45
N LYS A 177 -16.42 -4.38 -8.44
CA LYS A 177 -17.82 -4.00 -8.57
C LYS A 177 -17.99 -2.55 -8.95
N LYS A 178 -18.99 -2.30 -9.80
CA LYS A 178 -19.46 -0.95 -10.14
C LYS A 178 -20.78 -0.70 -9.43
N TYR A 179 -20.80 0.32 -8.58
CA TYR A 179 -21.99 0.77 -7.87
C TYR A 179 -21.88 2.27 -7.56
N PRO A 180 -23.02 2.97 -7.44
CA PRO A 180 -23.02 4.40 -7.09
C PRO A 180 -22.88 4.60 -5.58
N LEU A 181 -22.16 5.65 -5.18
CA LEU A 181 -22.25 6.26 -3.86
C LEU A 181 -22.90 7.64 -3.94
N VAL A 182 -23.67 8.00 -2.90
CA VAL A 182 -24.24 9.35 -2.77
C VAL A 182 -23.15 10.43 -2.85
N LEU A 183 -21.97 10.15 -2.30
CA LEU A 183 -20.82 11.05 -2.35
C LEU A 183 -20.38 11.41 -3.77
N GLU A 184 -20.58 10.51 -4.75
CA GLU A 184 -20.25 10.80 -6.15
C GLU A 184 -21.20 11.85 -6.74
N GLU A 185 -22.45 11.90 -6.29
CA GLU A 185 -23.37 12.97 -6.67
C GLU A 185 -22.95 14.31 -6.07
N VAL A 186 -22.47 14.30 -4.82
CA VAL A 186 -21.98 15.49 -4.12
C VAL A 186 -20.71 16.06 -4.78
N LEU A 187 -19.75 15.19 -5.09
CA LEU A 187 -18.41 15.61 -5.52
C LEU A 187 -18.30 15.83 -7.03
N TYR A 188 -19.03 15.07 -7.84
CA TYR A 188 -18.79 14.99 -9.28
C TYR A 188 -19.97 15.44 -10.15
N ARG A 189 -21.10 15.86 -9.57
CA ARG A 189 -22.24 16.41 -10.32
C ARG A 189 -22.49 17.87 -9.98
N ASN A 190 -22.92 18.62 -11.00
CA ASN A 190 -23.28 20.03 -10.85
C ASN A 190 -24.69 20.19 -10.25
N GLY A 191 -24.90 21.29 -9.52
CA GLY A 191 -26.21 21.65 -8.99
C GLY A 191 -26.67 20.83 -7.78
N TRP A 192 -25.81 19.96 -7.24
CA TRP A 192 -26.09 19.27 -5.99
C TRP A 192 -26.26 20.28 -4.84
N GLY A 193 -27.25 20.05 -3.98
CA GLY A 193 -27.57 20.94 -2.87
C GLY A 193 -28.22 22.28 -3.27
N LYS A 194 -28.46 22.53 -4.57
CA LYS A 194 -29.20 23.72 -4.99
C LYS A 194 -30.64 23.58 -4.54
N VAL A 195 -31.09 24.56 -3.79
CA VAL A 195 -32.46 24.61 -3.34
C VAL A 195 -33.20 25.65 -4.21
N SER A 196 -34.36 25.26 -4.74
CA SER A 196 -35.17 26.05 -5.69
C SER A 196 -36.15 26.97 -4.96
N ASN A 197 -36.24 28.25 -5.36
CA ASN A 197 -37.12 29.30 -4.80
C ASN A 197 -36.69 29.89 -3.44
N PHE A 198 -35.46 30.42 -3.40
CA PHE A 198 -34.90 31.29 -2.35
C PHE A 198 -34.41 32.57 -3.02
#